data_AF-E9G4B2-F1
#
_entry.id   AF-E9G4B2-F1
#
_cell.length_a   1.000
_cell.length_b   1.000
_cell.length_c   1.000
_cell.angle_alpha   90.00
_cell.angle_beta   90.00
_cell.angle_gamma   90.00
#
_symmetry.space_group_name_H-M   'P 1'
#
loop_
_entity.id
_entity.type
_entity.pdbx_description
1 polymer ?
#
loop_
_entity_poly.entity_id
_entity_poly.type
_entity_poly.pdbx_seq_one_letter_code
_entity_poly.pdbx_strand_id
1 'polypeptide(L)'
;MGGIYLSELTPSTTHLIAKSTADFSLKLEAAQSRVIPIMTPKWLNAVWDARMQENIHGNDPEFASHACLLFQGFVKCVSQISVKERKAIKKIFEANGGQYSAQLEKGKTNLLLTPSAKGDKYTYARRWKIRCLKPEGVQSSLDQGYVSDP
;
A
#
# COMPACT_ATOMS: atom_id res chain seq x y z
N MET A 1 -2.10 26.91 2.30
CA MET A 1 -2.11 25.71 3.18
C MET A 1 -1.20 25.80 4.40
N GLY A 2 -0.25 26.75 4.49
CA GLY A 2 0.48 27.06 5.74
C GLY A 2 1.35 25.95 6.35
N GLY A 3 1.38 24.75 5.77
CA GLY A 3 2.17 23.61 6.26
C GLY A 3 3.65 23.72 5.95
N ILE A 4 4.44 22.94 6.68
CA ILE A 4 5.90 22.83 6.53
C ILE A 4 6.22 21.53 5.80
N TYR A 5 7.01 21.62 4.73
CA TYR A 5 7.56 20.46 4.06
C TYR A 5 8.88 20.05 4.73
N LEU A 6 8.98 18.77 5.10
CA LEU A 6 10.18 18.17 5.65
C LEU A 6 10.60 16.99 4.77
N SER A 7 11.87 16.96 4.37
CA SER A 7 12.42 15.82 3.63
C SER A 7 12.55 14.58 4.51
N GLU A 8 12.73 14.74 5.83
CA GLU A 8 12.87 13.66 6.80
C GLU A 8 11.63 13.53 7.70
N LEU A 9 11.42 12.33 8.25
CA LEU A 9 10.32 12.09 9.19
C LEU A 9 10.74 12.55 10.59
N THR A 10 10.26 13.72 10.99
CA THR A 10 10.53 14.30 12.32
C THR A 10 9.40 13.98 13.32
N PRO A 11 9.62 14.16 14.64
CA PRO A 11 8.56 14.04 15.63
C PRO A 11 7.39 15.03 15.44
N SER A 12 7.64 16.17 14.78
CA SER A 12 6.61 17.18 14.47
C SER A 12 5.82 16.87 13.19
N THR A 13 6.11 15.76 12.51
CA THR A 13 5.42 15.41 11.26
C THR A 13 3.98 15.00 11.54
N THR A 14 3.03 15.74 10.96
CA THR A 14 1.60 15.47 11.12
C THR A 14 1.04 14.47 10.10
N HIS A 15 1.59 14.46 8.89
CA HIS A 15 1.09 13.66 7.76
C HIS A 15 2.28 13.19 6.93
N LEU A 16 2.28 11.92 6.53
CA LEU A 16 3.25 11.39 5.56
C LEU A 16 2.58 11.31 4.18
N ILE A 17 3.28 11.74 3.13
CA ILE A 17 2.76 11.64 1.76
C ILE A 17 3.44 10.48 1.05
N ALA A 18 2.64 9.52 0.59
CA ALA A 18 3.13 8.34 -0.11
C ALA A 18 2.30 8.03 -1.36
N LYS A 19 3.00 7.72 -2.46
CA LYS A 19 2.37 7.26 -3.71
C LYS A 19 2.00 5.77 -3.65
N SER A 20 2.78 4.99 -2.92
CA SER A 20 2.62 3.56 -2.77
C SER A 20 3.08 3.11 -1.39
N THR A 21 2.44 2.06 -0.88
CA THR A 21 2.87 1.32 0.30
C THR A 21 3.81 0.16 -0.06
N ALA A 22 3.98 -0.15 -1.35
CA ALA A 22 4.82 -1.26 -1.85
C ALA A 22 6.33 -0.99 -1.80
N ASP A 23 6.71 0.25 -1.51
CA ASP A 23 8.12 0.65 -1.42
C ASP A 23 8.74 0.26 -0.06
N PHE A 24 7.93 -0.06 0.97
CA PHE A 24 8.36 -0.41 2.33
C PHE A 24 9.50 0.49 2.85
N SER A 25 9.38 1.79 2.61
CA SER A 25 10.35 2.76 3.09
C SER A 25 10.37 2.77 4.63
N LEU A 26 11.53 2.96 5.23
CA LEU A 26 11.68 3.21 6.68
C LEU A 26 10.78 4.35 7.17
N LYS A 27 10.45 5.31 6.29
CA LYS A 27 9.51 6.40 6.62
C LYS A 27 8.08 5.90 6.77
N LEU A 28 7.65 4.92 5.97
CA LEU A 28 6.32 4.31 6.08
C LEU A 28 6.20 3.51 7.36
N GLU A 29 7.21 2.69 7.68
CA GLU A 29 7.25 1.91 8.91
C GLU A 29 7.22 2.83 10.14
N ALA A 30 8.07 3.85 10.18
CA ALA A 30 8.09 4.80 11.30
C ALA A 30 6.79 5.62 11.39
N ALA A 31 6.15 5.95 10.27
CA ALA A 31 4.84 6.60 10.27
C ALA A 31 3.75 5.66 10.82
N GLN A 32 3.77 4.39 10.46
CA GLN A 32 2.84 3.38 10.99
C GLN A 32 3.03 3.19 12.50
N SER A 33 4.28 3.05 12.96
CA SER A 33 4.57 2.93 14.41
C SER A 33 4.14 4.16 15.22
N ARG A 34 4.16 5.34 14.61
CA ARG A 34 3.73 6.60 15.23
C ARG A 34 2.26 6.95 14.98
N VAL A 35 1.51 6.08 14.28
CA VAL A 35 0.11 6.32 13.90
C VAL A 35 -0.05 7.65 13.14
N ILE A 36 0.94 8.01 12.32
CA ILE A 36 0.91 9.20 11.47
C ILE A 36 0.07 8.85 10.23
N PRO A 37 -0.97 9.65 9.89
CA PRO A 37 -1.75 9.45 8.67
C PRO A 37 -0.87 9.46 7.42
N ILE A 38 -1.04 8.43 6.58
CA ILE A 38 -0.36 8.32 5.30
C ILE A 38 -1.34 8.74 4.21
N MET A 39 -1.08 9.86 3.55
CA MET A 39 -1.94 10.46 2.54
C MET A 39 -1.35 10.26 1.14
N THR A 40 -2.22 10.19 0.14
CA THR A 40 -1.79 10.20 -1.27
C THR A 40 -1.45 11.62 -1.70
N PRO A 41 -0.62 11.83 -2.76
CA PRO A 41 -0.35 13.18 -3.27
C PRO A 41 -1.60 13.93 -3.72
N LYS A 42 -2.69 13.22 -4.07
CA LYS A 42 -3.97 13.83 -4.43
C LYS A 42 -4.59 14.62 -3.27
N TRP A 43 -4.32 14.21 -2.03
CA TRP A 43 -4.75 14.92 -0.83
C TRP A 43 -4.29 16.39 -0.82
N LEU A 44 -3.04 16.65 -1.21
CA LEU A 44 -2.53 18.03 -1.25
C LEU A 44 -3.37 18.91 -2.18
N ASN A 45 -3.68 18.40 -3.37
CA ASN A 45 -4.49 19.13 -4.34
C ASN A 45 -5.92 19.34 -3.81
N ALA A 46 -6.52 18.30 -3.24
CA ALA A 46 -7.88 18.38 -2.67
C ALA A 46 -7.98 19.41 -1.54
N VAL A 47 -7.03 19.40 -0.59
CA VAL A 47 -6.99 20.38 0.50
C VAL A 47 -6.68 21.78 -0.04
N TRP A 48 -5.87 21.91 -1.10
CA TRP A 48 -5.60 23.21 -1.72
C TRP A 48 -6.88 23.80 -2.31
N ASP A 49 -7.58 23.01 -3.12
CA ASP A 49 -8.78 23.43 -3.84
C ASP A 49 -9.92 23.81 -2.87
N ALA A 50 -10.17 22.98 -1.86
CA ALA A 50 -11.22 23.25 -0.88
C ALA A 50 -10.90 24.47 -0.01
N ARG A 51 -9.62 24.72 0.32
CA ARG A 51 -9.21 25.90 1.10
C ARG A 51 -9.34 27.21 0.34
N MET A 52 -9.49 27.17 -0.98
CA MET A 52 -9.79 28.38 -1.76
C MET A 52 -11.23 28.85 -1.56
N GLN A 53 -12.13 27.97 -1.10
CA GLN A 53 -13.56 28.25 -0.95
C GLN A 53 -13.97 28.39 0.51
N GLU A 54 -13.40 27.56 1.39
CA GLU A 54 -13.78 27.49 2.80
C GLU A 54 -12.57 27.46 3.74
N ASN A 55 -12.80 27.77 5.02
CA ASN A 55 -11.76 27.70 6.04
C ASN A 55 -11.63 26.27 6.59
N ILE A 56 -10.92 25.43 5.84
CA ILE A 56 -10.69 24.02 6.14
C ILE A 56 -9.25 23.75 6.63
N HIS A 57 -9.10 22.65 7.36
CA HIS A 57 -7.83 22.10 7.79
C HIS A 57 -7.52 20.79 7.07
N GLY A 58 -6.26 20.53 6.74
CA GLY A 58 -5.88 19.27 6.07
C GLY A 58 -6.15 17.99 6.89
N ASN A 59 -6.47 18.16 8.18
CA ASN A 59 -6.80 17.07 9.11
C ASN A 59 -8.33 16.80 9.16
N ASP A 60 -9.11 17.51 8.35
CA ASP A 60 -10.56 17.36 8.39
C ASP A 60 -10.99 15.99 7.85
N PRO A 61 -12.06 15.37 8.40
CA PRO A 61 -12.46 14.02 8.05
C PRO A 61 -12.82 13.82 6.57
N GLU A 62 -13.21 14.89 5.87
CA GLU A 62 -13.50 14.86 4.43
C GLU A 62 -12.30 14.36 3.59
N PHE A 63 -11.09 14.61 4.08
CA PHE A 63 -9.86 14.23 3.42
C PHE A 63 -9.42 12.79 3.68
N ALA A 64 -10.07 12.08 4.60
CA ALA A 64 -9.76 10.69 4.90
C ALA A 64 -9.87 9.77 3.66
N SER A 65 -10.72 10.14 2.70
CA SER A 65 -10.86 9.46 1.41
C SER A 65 -9.58 9.49 0.55
N HIS A 66 -8.66 10.42 0.82
CA HIS A 66 -7.37 10.53 0.13
C HIS A 66 -6.23 9.82 0.87
N ALA A 67 -6.52 9.09 1.94
CA ALA A 67 -5.54 8.24 2.61
C ALA A 67 -4.96 7.20 1.64
N CYS A 68 -3.68 6.90 1.80
CA CYS A 68 -3.00 5.87 1.03
C CYS A 68 -3.47 4.51 1.54
N LEU A 69 -4.12 3.74 0.65
CA LEU A 69 -4.68 2.45 1.04
C LEU A 69 -3.58 1.40 1.27
N LEU A 70 -3.91 0.38 2.08
CA LEU A 70 -3.00 -0.67 2.51
C LEU A 70 -2.20 -1.29 1.34
N PHE A 71 -2.87 -1.65 0.24
CA PHE A 71 -2.24 -2.27 -0.91
C PHE A 71 -2.00 -1.30 -2.08
N GLN A 72 -1.95 0.00 -1.81
CA GLN A 72 -1.78 0.99 -2.86
C GLN A 72 -0.43 0.87 -3.58
N GLY A 73 -0.50 0.67 -4.90
CA GLY A 73 0.65 0.45 -5.77
C GLY A 73 1.20 -0.99 -5.74
N PHE A 74 0.59 -1.90 -5.00
CA PHE A 74 0.86 -3.33 -5.17
C PHE A 74 0.18 -3.84 -6.45
N VAL A 75 0.94 -4.56 -7.25
CA VAL A 75 0.46 -5.37 -8.37
C VAL A 75 0.79 -6.81 -8.03
N LYS A 76 -0.22 -7.56 -7.58
CA LYS A 76 -0.03 -8.94 -7.13
C LYS A 76 -0.23 -9.95 -8.24
N CYS A 77 0.50 -11.07 -8.17
CA CYS A 77 0.20 -12.30 -8.88
C CYS A 77 -0.06 -13.41 -7.87
N VAL A 78 -0.91 -14.37 -8.22
CA VAL A 78 -1.26 -15.51 -7.35
C VAL A 78 -0.82 -16.83 -7.98
N SER A 79 -0.17 -17.68 -7.18
CA SER A 79 0.32 -19.00 -7.58
C SER A 79 -0.07 -20.07 -6.56
N GLN A 80 -0.45 -21.27 -7.03
CA GLN A 80 -0.75 -22.44 -6.18
C GLN A 80 -1.82 -22.19 -5.09
N ILE A 81 -2.80 -21.33 -5.39
CA ILE A 81 -3.96 -21.06 -4.53
C ILE A 81 -5.23 -21.57 -5.22
N SER A 82 -6.18 -22.07 -4.44
CA SER A 82 -7.49 -22.53 -4.94
C SER A 82 -8.26 -21.41 -5.66
N VAL A 83 -9.20 -21.76 -6.53
CA VAL A 83 -9.99 -20.77 -7.27
C VAL A 83 -10.84 -19.90 -6.33
N LYS A 84 -11.35 -20.48 -5.24
CA LYS A 84 -12.18 -19.79 -4.25
C LYS A 84 -11.36 -18.74 -3.49
N GLU A 85 -10.21 -19.13 -2.95
CA GLU A 85 -9.31 -18.21 -2.24
C GLU A 85 -8.75 -17.13 -3.17
N ARG A 86 -8.39 -17.48 -4.42
CA ARG A 86 -7.93 -16.51 -5.42
C ARG A 86 -8.96 -15.39 -5.61
N LYS A 87 -10.25 -15.72 -5.72
CA LYS A 87 -11.33 -14.72 -5.85
C LYS A 87 -11.46 -13.85 -4.60
N ALA A 88 -11.41 -14.45 -3.41
CA ALA A 88 -11.47 -13.72 -2.15
C ALA A 88 -10.30 -12.73 -2.01
N ILE A 89 -9.08 -13.22 -2.21
CA ILE A 89 -7.87 -12.39 -2.14
C ILE A 89 -7.93 -11.29 -3.21
N LYS A 90 -8.37 -11.59 -4.45
CA LYS A 90 -8.54 -10.58 -5.51
C LYS A 90 -9.43 -9.43 -5.02
N LYS A 91 -10.63 -9.75 -4.52
CA LYS A 91 -11.58 -8.76 -4.00
C LYS A 91 -10.98 -7.91 -2.88
N ILE A 92 -10.27 -8.53 -1.94
CA ILE A 92 -9.60 -7.84 -0.82
C ILE A 92 -8.57 -6.83 -1.33
N PHE A 93 -7.69 -7.23 -2.26
CA PHE A 93 -6.65 -6.33 -2.77
C PHE A 93 -7.26 -5.17 -3.54
N GLU A 94 -8.20 -5.43 -4.44
CA GLU A 94 -8.84 -4.39 -5.25
C GLU A 94 -9.62 -3.40 -4.39
N ALA A 95 -10.29 -3.87 -3.33
CA ALA A 95 -10.97 -3.02 -2.35
C ALA A 95 -10.00 -2.11 -1.54
N ASN A 96 -8.73 -2.51 -1.42
CA ASN A 96 -7.70 -1.81 -0.67
C ASN A 96 -6.63 -1.16 -1.57
N GLY A 97 -7.00 -0.80 -2.81
CA GLY A 97 -6.15 -0.02 -3.72
C GLY A 97 -5.06 -0.81 -4.44
N GLY A 98 -5.01 -2.13 -4.28
CA GLY A 98 -4.09 -3.02 -4.98
C GLY A 98 -4.64 -3.50 -6.32
N GLN A 99 -3.74 -3.93 -7.20
CA GLN A 99 -4.06 -4.44 -8.53
C GLN A 99 -3.79 -5.94 -8.62
N TYR A 100 -4.60 -6.65 -9.40
CA TYR A 100 -4.42 -8.06 -9.70
C TYR A 100 -3.83 -8.27 -11.09
N SER A 101 -2.72 -9.00 -11.16
CA SER A 101 -2.14 -9.52 -12.39
C SER A 101 -2.33 -11.03 -12.48
N ALA A 102 -2.91 -11.50 -13.59
CA ALA A 102 -3.09 -12.94 -13.83
C ALA A 102 -1.76 -13.66 -14.07
N GLN A 103 -0.82 -12.96 -14.69
CA GLN A 103 0.51 -13.47 -15.05
C GLN A 103 1.60 -12.77 -14.22
N LEU A 104 2.71 -13.47 -14.01
CA LEU A 104 3.87 -12.89 -13.35
C LEU A 104 4.66 -12.13 -14.42
N GLU A 105 4.57 -10.80 -14.40
CA GLU A 105 5.20 -9.94 -15.39
C GLU A 105 6.36 -9.16 -14.76
N LYS A 106 7.56 -9.30 -15.35
CA LYS A 106 8.75 -8.58 -14.89
C LYS A 106 8.54 -7.08 -15.03
N GLY A 107 8.79 -6.33 -13.95
CA GLY A 107 8.67 -4.87 -13.92
C GLY A 107 7.25 -4.34 -13.66
N LYS A 108 6.22 -5.18 -13.80
CA LYS A 108 4.85 -4.82 -13.41
C LYS A 108 4.44 -5.45 -12.09
N THR A 109 4.63 -6.77 -11.95
CA THR A 109 4.29 -7.47 -10.72
C THR A 109 5.36 -7.20 -9.66
N ASN A 110 4.96 -6.68 -8.51
CA ASN A 110 5.85 -6.44 -7.37
C ASN A 110 5.58 -7.37 -6.17
N LEU A 111 4.49 -8.14 -6.22
CA LEU A 111 4.15 -9.12 -5.18
C LEU A 111 3.66 -10.45 -5.76
N LEU A 112 4.21 -11.57 -5.29
CA LEU A 112 3.71 -12.91 -5.54
C LEU A 112 3.08 -13.46 -4.26
N LEU A 113 1.82 -13.90 -4.35
CA LEU A 113 1.15 -14.65 -3.30
C LEU A 113 1.23 -16.15 -3.61
N THR A 114 1.92 -16.89 -2.76
CA THR A 114 2.08 -18.34 -2.90
C THR A 114 2.23 -19.01 -1.53
N PRO A 115 1.52 -20.11 -1.24
CA PRO A 115 1.67 -20.84 0.01
C PRO A 115 2.97 -21.66 0.05
N SER A 116 3.51 -22.01 -1.13
CA SER A 116 4.70 -22.85 -1.27
C SER A 116 5.82 -22.14 -2.03
N ALA A 117 7.06 -22.36 -1.58
CA ALA A 117 8.28 -21.88 -2.21
C ALA A 117 8.72 -22.78 -3.39
N LYS A 118 7.76 -23.22 -4.21
CA LYS A 118 7.98 -24.17 -5.31
C LYS A 118 7.31 -23.69 -6.59
N GLY A 119 7.82 -24.17 -7.73
CA GLY A 119 7.24 -23.96 -9.06
C GLY A 119 7.77 -22.72 -9.79
N ASP A 120 7.52 -22.67 -11.09
CA ASP A 120 8.15 -21.71 -12.01
C ASP A 120 7.93 -20.25 -11.60
N LYS A 121 6.69 -19.90 -11.21
CA LYS A 121 6.37 -18.54 -10.76
C LYS A 121 7.20 -18.12 -9.54
N TYR A 122 7.44 -19.01 -8.60
CA TYR A 122 8.28 -18.70 -7.44
C TYR A 122 9.75 -18.52 -7.85
N THR A 123 10.26 -19.41 -8.70
CA THR A 123 11.63 -19.32 -9.24
C THR A 123 11.86 -18.01 -9.99
N TYR A 124 10.93 -17.62 -10.87
CA TYR A 124 11.00 -16.34 -11.58
C TYR A 124 10.85 -15.14 -10.66
N ALA A 125 9.94 -15.19 -9.68
CA ALA A 125 9.79 -14.12 -8.69
C ALA A 125 11.09 -13.90 -7.92
N ARG A 126 11.75 -14.96 -7.45
CA ARG A 126 13.07 -14.87 -6.79
C ARG A 126 14.14 -14.31 -7.71
N ARG A 127 14.18 -14.78 -8.97
CA ARG A 127 15.13 -14.28 -9.99
C ARG A 127 14.93 -12.79 -10.28
N TRP A 128 13.69 -12.31 -10.27
CA TRP A 128 13.35 -10.91 -10.52
C TRP A 128 13.30 -10.05 -9.26
N LYS A 129 13.68 -10.62 -8.09
CA LYS A 129 13.61 -9.95 -6.78
C LYS A 129 12.20 -9.43 -6.45
N ILE A 130 11.18 -10.11 -6.95
CA ILE A 130 9.78 -9.88 -6.60
C ILE A 130 9.53 -10.48 -5.22
N ARG A 131 8.83 -9.73 -4.36
CA ARG A 131 8.49 -10.18 -3.01
C ARG A 131 7.50 -11.34 -3.07
N CYS A 132 7.67 -12.31 -2.17
CA CYS A 132 6.78 -13.47 -2.06
C CYS A 132 6.14 -13.46 -0.67
N LEU A 133 4.83 -13.24 -0.59
CA LEU A 133 4.08 -13.37 0.65
C LEU A 133 3.23 -14.64 0.63
N LYS A 134 3.03 -15.22 1.81
CA LYS A 134 2.06 -16.29 1.96
C LYS A 134 0.64 -15.72 2.01
N PRO A 135 -0.39 -16.49 1.63
CA PRO A 135 -1.77 -16.01 1.64
C PRO A 135 -2.25 -15.58 3.03
N GLU A 136 -1.76 -16.24 4.08
CA GLU A 136 -2.13 -15.92 5.47
C GLU A 136 -1.67 -14.51 5.87
N GLY A 137 -0.52 -14.07 5.37
CA GLY A 137 0.01 -12.73 5.64
C GLY A 137 -0.86 -11.60 5.10
N VAL A 138 -1.73 -11.87 4.12
CA VAL A 138 -2.69 -10.88 3.61
C VAL A 138 -3.70 -10.50 4.70
N GLN A 139 -4.19 -11.49 5.46
CA GLN A 139 -5.14 -11.23 6.53
C GLN A 139 -4.45 -10.51 7.69
N SER A 140 -3.26 -10.96 8.08
CA SER A 140 -2.46 -10.28 9.11
C SER A 140 -2.18 -8.81 8.74
N SER A 141 -1.91 -8.52 7.46
CA SER A 141 -1.71 -7.15 6.98
C SER A 141 -2.97 -6.29 7.10
N LEU A 142 -4.16 -6.88 6.90
CA LEU A 142 -5.43 -6.18 7.10
C LEU A 142 -5.65 -5.86 8.58
N ASP A 143 -5.40 -6.82 9.46
CA ASP A 143 -5.63 -6.68 10.90
C ASP A 143 -4.64 -5.67 11.52
N GLN A 144 -3.40 -5.63 11.03
CA GLN A 144 -2.37 -4.68 11.46
C GLN A 144 -2.52 -3.29 10.83
N GLY A 145 -3.22 -3.17 9.70
CA GLY A 145 -3.34 -1.92 8.95
C GLY A 145 -2.10 -1.53 8.15
N TYR A 146 -1.09 -2.40 8.07
CA TYR A 146 0.09 -2.24 7.21
C TYR A 146 0.55 -3.59 6.65
N VAL A 147 1.25 -3.55 5.51
CA VAL A 147 1.78 -4.77 4.91
C VAL A 147 3.02 -5.20 5.68
N SER A 148 2.96 -6.36 6.30
CA SER A 148 4.13 -6.94 6.98
C SER A 148 5.18 -7.35 5.93
N ASP A 149 6.46 -7.15 6.23
CA ASP A 149 7.56 -7.61 5.36
C ASP A 149 7.56 -9.15 5.30
N PRO A 150 7.68 -9.77 4.10
CA PRO A 150 7.76 -11.24 3.93
C PRO A 150 8.97 -11.93 4.55
#